data_AF-A0A9E5B0A6-F1
#
_entry.id   AF-A0A9E5B0A6-F1
#
_cell.length_a   1.000
_cell.length_b   1.000
_cell.length_c   1.000
_cell.angle_alpha   90.00
_cell.angle_beta   90.00
_cell.angle_gamma   90.00
#
_symmetry.space_group_name_H-M   'P 1'
#
loop_
_entity.id
_entity.type
_entity.pdbx_description
1 polymer ?
#
loop_
_entity_poly.entity_id
_entity_poly.type
_entity_poly.pdbx_seq_one_letter_code
_entity_poly.pdbx_strand_id
1 'polypeptide(L)'
;MPFSPRALVRLTCCLLAFSSCKRADVPAADAPAATAATAPKAAPASAPAAAPAAAGAPVAKAKGRWLRPDGGYILAITTIEADGRAEAGYFNPNPIKVAWATVKSEGADIKVAVELRDQNYPGCIYKLTYLADKDRLVGTYFQAQMQQTYEVEFVREP
;
A
#
# COMPACT_ATOMS: atom_id res chain seq x y z
N MET A 1 18.45 56.65 -27.27
CA MET A 1 17.07 56.87 -27.77
C MET A 1 16.86 55.88 -28.91
N PRO A 2 15.73 55.15 -29.08
CA PRO A 2 14.49 55.00 -28.27
C PRO A 2 14.44 53.62 -27.56
N PHE A 3 13.85 53.31 -26.39
CA PHE A 3 12.58 53.57 -25.68
C PHE A 3 11.32 52.77 -26.14
N SER A 4 11.05 51.66 -25.40
CA SER A 4 9.76 51.17 -24.83
C SER A 4 8.57 50.77 -25.77
N PRO A 5 7.49 50.08 -25.30
CA PRO A 5 7.12 49.75 -23.91
C PRO A 5 6.58 48.33 -23.58
N ARG A 6 6.48 48.14 -22.26
CA ARG A 6 5.82 47.10 -21.45
C ARG A 6 4.37 46.79 -21.83
N ALA A 7 3.92 45.57 -21.59
CA ALA A 7 2.52 45.29 -21.25
C ALA A 7 2.41 44.24 -20.14
N LEU A 8 1.82 44.70 -19.03
CA LEU A 8 1.47 44.03 -17.79
C LEU A 8 0.12 43.33 -18.00
N VAL A 9 0.05 42.00 -17.87
CA VAL A 9 -1.24 41.30 -17.87
C VAL A 9 -1.79 41.27 -16.44
N ARG A 10 -2.75 42.15 -16.18
CA ARG A 10 -3.76 42.01 -15.12
C ARG A 10 -5.07 41.58 -15.79
N LEU A 11 -5.66 40.47 -15.34
CA LEU A 11 -7.06 40.14 -15.64
C LEU A 11 -7.59 39.34 -14.44
N THR A 12 -8.17 40.02 -13.45
CA THR A 12 -9.60 40.35 -13.33
C THR A 12 -10.44 39.11 -13.02
N CYS A 13 -10.72 38.95 -11.72
CA CYS A 13 -11.80 38.15 -11.17
C CYS A 13 -13.14 38.77 -11.60
N CYS A 14 -14.02 37.98 -12.20
CA CYS A 14 -15.41 38.34 -12.42
C CYS A 14 -16.30 37.15 -12.05
N LEU A 15 -17.07 37.34 -10.97
CA LEU A 15 -18.19 36.49 -10.61
C LEU A 15 -19.27 36.56 -11.70
N LEU A 16 -19.84 35.41 -12.06
CA LEU A 16 -21.16 35.33 -12.67
C LEU A 16 -21.96 34.22 -12.00
N ALA A 17 -23.07 34.63 -11.39
CA ALA A 17 -24.15 33.79 -10.91
C ALA A 17 -25.38 33.97 -11.83
N PHE A 18 -26.40 33.13 -11.58
CA PHE A 18 -27.77 33.05 -12.11
C PHE A 18 -27.98 32.06 -13.28
N SER A 19 -28.69 30.93 -13.09
CA SER A 19 -30.18 30.74 -12.95
C SER A 19 -30.79 30.43 -14.34
N SER A 20 -31.70 29.50 -14.64
CA SER A 20 -32.37 28.35 -14.00
C SER A 20 -33.20 27.62 -15.11
N CYS A 21 -33.95 26.57 -14.74
CA CYS A 21 -34.99 25.81 -15.47
C CYS A 21 -34.49 24.67 -16.41
N LYS A 22 -34.93 23.42 -16.30
CA LYS A 22 -36.25 22.91 -15.88
C LYS A 22 -36.14 21.42 -15.49
N ARG A 23 -36.47 21.11 -14.24
CA ARG A 23 -36.68 19.73 -13.74
C ARG A 23 -38.18 19.47 -13.76
N ALA A 24 -38.59 18.37 -14.38
CA ALA A 24 -39.98 17.92 -14.33
C ALA A 24 -40.26 17.18 -13.01
N ASP A 25 -41.49 17.37 -12.57
CA ASP A 25 -42.11 17.14 -11.27
C ASP A 25 -42.58 15.69 -11.09
N VAL A 26 -42.50 15.16 -9.86
CA VAL A 26 -43.47 14.19 -9.31
C VAL A 26 -43.64 14.48 -7.81
N PRO A 27 -44.88 14.60 -7.28
CA PRO A 27 -45.18 15.19 -5.98
C PRO A 27 -45.14 14.22 -4.80
N ALA A 28 -44.97 14.81 -3.60
CA ALA A 28 -45.12 14.18 -2.30
C ALA A 28 -46.57 14.25 -1.78
N ALA A 29 -46.94 13.30 -0.91
CA ALA A 29 -48.05 13.46 0.04
C ALA A 29 -47.67 12.79 1.37
N ASP A 30 -48.11 13.43 2.45
CA ASP A 30 -47.55 13.47 3.80
C ASP A 30 -48.32 12.58 4.83
N ALA A 31 -47.74 12.49 6.04
CA ALA A 31 -48.35 12.26 7.37
C ALA A 31 -48.51 10.81 7.90
N PRO A 32 -48.75 10.60 9.22
CA PRO A 32 -48.01 11.06 10.41
C PRO A 32 -47.77 9.93 11.47
N ALA A 33 -47.43 10.30 12.71
CA ALA A 33 -46.88 9.47 13.80
C ALA A 33 -47.86 8.63 14.66
N ALA A 34 -47.26 7.61 15.32
CA ALA A 34 -47.49 7.08 16.68
C ALA A 34 -48.30 5.76 16.94
N THR A 35 -47.56 4.84 17.59
CA THR A 35 -47.89 3.94 18.74
C THR A 35 -48.20 2.43 18.56
N ALA A 36 -47.42 1.64 19.34
CA ALA A 36 -47.74 0.41 20.09
C ALA A 36 -47.37 -1.01 19.55
N ALA A 37 -46.42 -1.61 20.28
CA ALA A 37 -46.42 -2.96 20.89
C ALA A 37 -46.15 -4.27 20.09
N THR A 38 -44.94 -4.81 20.35
CA THR A 38 -44.60 -6.18 20.82
C THR A 38 -44.76 -7.43 19.92
N ALA A 39 -43.62 -8.06 19.56
CA ALA A 39 -43.23 -9.48 19.81
C ALA A 39 -42.14 -9.96 18.81
N PRO A 40 -41.28 -10.94 19.18
CA PRO A 40 -39.92 -11.07 18.66
C PRO A 40 -39.83 -11.92 17.39
N LYS A 41 -39.05 -11.49 16.40
CA LYS A 41 -38.67 -12.33 15.26
C LYS A 41 -37.22 -12.80 15.44
N ALA A 42 -37.12 -14.12 15.56
CA ALA A 42 -35.93 -14.91 15.80
C ALA A 42 -34.71 -14.50 14.97
N ALA A 43 -33.55 -14.61 15.62
CA ALA A 43 -32.24 -14.56 15.00
C ALA A 43 -32.17 -15.52 13.79
N PRO A 44 -31.67 -15.07 12.63
CA PRO A 44 -31.18 -16.01 11.64
C PRO A 44 -29.94 -16.70 12.20
N ALA A 45 -30.03 -18.02 12.16
CA ALA A 45 -29.04 -18.99 12.56
C ALA A 45 -27.65 -18.68 12.00
N SER A 46 -26.68 -18.99 12.84
CA SER A 46 -25.26 -19.12 12.57
C SER A 46 -25.00 -19.64 11.15
N ALA A 47 -24.39 -18.80 10.32
CA ALA A 47 -23.67 -19.27 9.16
C ALA A 47 -22.59 -20.29 9.63
N PRO A 48 -22.37 -21.39 8.91
CA PRO A 48 -21.33 -22.35 9.25
C PRO A 48 -19.99 -21.64 9.39
N ALA A 49 -19.32 -21.87 10.52
CA ALA A 49 -17.95 -21.46 10.73
C ALA A 49 -17.13 -21.88 9.51
N ALA A 50 -16.51 -20.90 8.85
CA ALA A 50 -15.52 -21.14 7.82
C ALA A 50 -14.52 -22.16 8.36
N ALA A 51 -14.25 -23.21 7.59
CA ALA A 51 -13.17 -24.13 7.84
C ALA A 51 -11.90 -23.35 8.21
N PRO A 52 -11.06 -23.85 9.14
CA PRO A 52 -9.84 -23.14 9.50
C PRO A 52 -9.04 -22.90 8.23
N ALA A 53 -8.84 -21.62 7.91
CA ALA A 53 -7.91 -21.22 6.87
C ALA A 53 -6.61 -22.00 7.10
N ALA A 54 -6.14 -22.68 6.06
CA ALA A 54 -4.87 -23.41 6.11
C ALA A 54 -3.84 -22.50 6.79
N ALA A 55 -3.22 -22.98 7.87
CA ALA A 55 -2.24 -22.22 8.61
C ALA A 55 -1.15 -21.76 7.61
N GLY A 56 -1.09 -20.46 7.34
CA GLY A 56 -0.16 -19.89 6.38
C GLY A 56 1.30 -20.20 6.76
N ALA A 57 2.19 -20.19 5.77
CA ALA A 57 3.62 -20.39 6.00
C ALA A 57 4.15 -19.48 7.14
N PRO A 58 5.07 -19.96 8.01
CA PRO A 58 5.48 -19.23 9.19
C PRO A 58 6.32 -17.98 8.82
N VAL A 59 5.65 -16.82 8.69
CA VAL A 59 6.24 -15.53 8.29
C VAL A 59 7.47 -15.12 9.09
N ALA A 60 7.61 -15.63 10.32
CA ALA A 60 8.79 -15.46 11.15
C ALA A 60 10.10 -15.87 10.47
N LYS A 61 10.06 -16.80 9.49
CA LYS A 61 11.23 -17.21 8.70
C LYS A 61 11.83 -16.06 7.86
N ALA A 62 11.03 -15.07 7.48
CA ALA A 62 11.54 -13.90 6.76
C ALA A 62 12.28 -12.90 7.65
N LYS A 63 12.17 -12.99 8.99
CA LYS A 63 12.93 -12.11 9.89
C LYS A 63 14.43 -12.37 9.76
N GLY A 64 15.22 -11.32 9.90
CA GLY A 64 16.68 -11.39 9.84
C GLY A 64 17.29 -10.36 8.90
N ARG A 65 18.61 -10.49 8.72
CA ARG A 65 19.39 -9.66 7.81
C ARG A 65 19.66 -10.43 6.53
N TRP A 66 19.46 -9.77 5.41
CA TRP A 66 19.47 -10.34 4.07
C TRP A 66 20.44 -9.55 3.21
N LEU A 67 21.50 -10.20 2.75
CA LEU A 67 22.55 -9.63 1.90
C LEU A 67 22.23 -9.85 0.43
N ARG A 68 22.21 -8.78 -0.37
CA ARG A 68 22.20 -8.85 -1.82
C ARG A 68 23.64 -9.04 -2.32
N PRO A 69 23.99 -10.20 -2.89
CA PRO A 69 25.40 -10.57 -3.13
C PRO A 69 26.08 -9.74 -4.23
N ASP A 70 25.31 -9.15 -5.14
CA ASP A 70 25.83 -8.38 -6.28
C ASP A 70 26.29 -6.95 -5.93
N GLY A 71 25.72 -6.36 -4.87
CA GLY A 71 26.01 -4.98 -4.45
C GLY A 71 26.41 -4.83 -2.99
N GLY A 72 26.35 -5.90 -2.20
CA GLY A 72 26.59 -5.84 -0.75
C GLY A 72 25.49 -5.12 0.02
N TYR A 73 24.29 -5.01 -0.56
CA TYR A 73 23.17 -4.28 0.05
C TYR A 73 22.47 -5.14 1.09
N ILE A 74 21.94 -4.52 2.14
CA ILE A 74 21.32 -5.26 3.24
C ILE A 74 19.87 -4.85 3.40
N LEU A 75 18.97 -5.83 3.38
CA LEU A 75 17.59 -5.70 3.84
C LEU A 75 17.49 -6.37 5.22
N ALA A 76 17.22 -5.57 6.25
CA ALA A 76 17.02 -6.07 7.61
C ALA A 76 15.53 -6.04 7.94
N ILE A 77 14.93 -7.19 8.24
CA ILE A 77 13.54 -7.32 8.68
C ILE A 77 13.55 -7.64 10.17
N THR A 78 13.17 -6.67 11.00
CA THR A 78 13.30 -6.74 12.46
C THR A 78 12.02 -7.22 13.13
N THR A 79 10.90 -6.65 12.72
CA THR A 79 9.57 -6.90 13.31
C THR A 79 8.60 -7.29 12.21
N ILE A 80 7.69 -8.21 12.53
CA ILE A 80 6.54 -8.57 11.69
C ILE A 80 5.33 -8.57 12.61
N GLU A 81 4.37 -7.71 12.32
CA GLU A 81 3.11 -7.57 13.02
C GLU A 81 2.10 -8.65 12.58
N ALA A 82 1.05 -8.86 13.38
CA ALA A 82 0.02 -9.86 13.11
C ALA A 82 -0.78 -9.59 11.82
N ASP A 83 -0.87 -8.33 11.37
CA ASP A 83 -1.52 -7.93 10.12
C ASP A 83 -0.59 -8.03 8.89
N GLY A 84 0.66 -8.45 9.11
CA GLY A 84 1.69 -8.59 8.09
C GLY A 84 2.43 -7.29 7.75
N ARG A 85 2.21 -6.19 8.48
CA ARG A 85 3.15 -5.05 8.44
C ARG A 85 4.49 -5.46 9.04
N ALA A 86 5.56 -4.88 8.53
CA ALA A 86 6.90 -5.16 9.02
C ALA A 86 7.70 -3.89 9.21
N GLU A 87 8.58 -3.93 10.20
CA GLU A 87 9.66 -2.96 10.34
C GLU A 87 10.87 -3.48 9.58
N ALA A 88 11.41 -2.64 8.70
CA ALA A 88 12.59 -2.98 7.94
C ALA A 88 13.54 -1.80 7.79
N GLY A 89 14.83 -2.10 7.70
CA GLY A 89 15.88 -1.19 7.30
C GLY A 89 16.51 -1.65 5.98
N TYR A 90 16.95 -0.70 5.15
CA TYR A 90 17.67 -0.99 3.92
C TYR A 90 18.98 -0.19 3.86
N PHE A 91 20.08 -0.84 3.47
CA PHE A 91 21.43 -0.26 3.50
C PHE A 91 22.14 -0.41 2.15
N ASN A 92 22.60 0.71 1.59
CA ASN A 92 23.42 0.77 0.39
C ASN A 92 24.40 1.97 0.42
N PRO A 93 25.65 1.75 0.83
CA PRO A 93 26.04 1.27 2.16
C PRO A 93 25.42 2.08 3.31
N ASN A 94 24.98 3.31 3.04
CA ASN A 94 24.26 4.16 3.98
C ASN A 94 22.78 3.71 4.10
N PRO A 95 22.11 4.00 5.23
CA PRO A 95 20.69 3.73 5.36
C PRO A 95 19.87 4.52 4.35
N ILE A 96 18.88 3.86 3.75
CA ILE A 96 17.87 4.46 2.88
C ILE A 96 16.52 4.30 3.57
N LYS A 97 15.73 5.37 3.60
CA LYS A 97 14.42 5.36 4.22
C LYS A 97 13.49 4.33 3.57
N VAL A 98 13.02 3.40 4.37
CA VAL A 98 11.93 2.48 4.05
C VAL A 98 10.61 3.21 4.32
N ALA A 99 9.75 3.31 3.30
CA ALA A 99 8.43 3.92 3.44
C ALA A 99 7.44 2.97 4.12
N TRP A 100 7.50 1.70 3.74
CA TRP A 100 6.73 0.62 4.35
C TRP A 100 7.37 -0.73 3.99
N ALA A 101 7.08 -1.73 4.80
CA ALA A 101 7.36 -3.13 4.50
C ALA A 101 6.18 -4.01 4.92
N THR A 102 6.00 -5.11 4.20
CA THR A 102 5.01 -6.15 4.53
C THR A 102 5.61 -7.53 4.36
N VAL A 103 5.21 -8.44 5.23
CA VAL A 103 5.52 -9.87 5.15
C VAL A 103 4.24 -10.65 5.37
N LYS A 104 3.83 -11.47 4.40
CA LYS A 104 2.56 -12.20 4.43
C LYS A 104 2.74 -13.61 3.91
N SER A 105 1.93 -14.54 4.44
CA SER A 105 1.80 -15.87 3.85
C SER A 105 0.82 -15.82 2.69
N GLU A 106 1.20 -16.39 1.55
CA GLU A 106 0.33 -16.60 0.40
C GLU A 106 0.35 -18.09 0.05
N GLY A 107 -0.63 -18.84 0.57
CA GLY A 107 -0.57 -20.30 0.54
C GLY A 107 0.64 -20.83 1.32
N ALA A 108 1.51 -21.56 0.61
CA ALA A 108 2.77 -22.08 1.16
C ALA A 108 3.95 -21.10 1.07
N ASP A 109 3.78 -19.98 0.36
CA ASP A 109 4.83 -18.99 0.17
C ASP A 109 4.81 -17.93 1.28
N ILE A 110 5.97 -17.35 1.56
CA ILE A 110 6.08 -16.09 2.31
C ILE A 110 6.49 -15.00 1.33
N LYS A 111 5.62 -14.00 1.15
CA LYS A 111 5.89 -12.82 0.33
C LYS A 111 6.39 -11.68 1.19
N VAL A 112 7.45 -11.02 0.73
CA VAL A 112 8.02 -9.82 1.32
C VAL A 112 7.90 -8.69 0.30
N ALA A 113 7.32 -7.57 0.68
CA ALA A 113 7.31 -6.38 -0.16
C ALA A 113 7.79 -5.17 0.64
N VAL A 114 8.64 -4.34 0.02
CA VAL A 114 9.29 -3.20 0.68
C VAL A 114 9.33 -2.05 -0.31
N GLU A 115 8.91 -0.85 0.11
CA GLU A 115 9.13 0.37 -0.66
C GLU A 115 10.24 1.22 -0.02
N LEU A 116 11.19 1.66 -0.84
CA LEU A 116 12.21 2.63 -0.51
C LEU A 116 11.77 4.01 -0.98
N ARG A 117 11.74 4.99 -0.07
CA ARG A 117 11.38 6.37 -0.36
C ARG A 117 12.32 7.36 0.30
N ASP A 118 13.34 7.77 -0.44
CA ASP A 118 14.39 8.70 -0.01
C ASP A 118 14.98 9.49 -1.18
N GLN A 119 16.00 10.31 -0.94
CA GLN A 119 16.78 10.96 -1.98
C GLN A 119 17.34 9.89 -2.94
N ASN A 120 17.07 10.05 -4.24
CA ASN A 120 17.41 9.08 -5.31
C ASN A 120 16.63 7.75 -5.24
N TYR A 121 15.64 7.62 -4.36
CA TYR A 121 14.74 6.47 -4.29
C TYR A 121 13.29 6.95 -4.26
N PRO A 122 12.69 7.40 -5.38
CA PRO A 122 11.35 8.00 -5.39
C PRO A 122 10.25 6.93 -5.43
N GLY A 123 10.31 5.92 -4.56
CA GLY A 123 9.38 4.80 -4.52
C GLY A 123 9.87 3.56 -5.27
N CYS A 124 11.11 3.15 -5.02
CA CYS A 124 11.63 1.88 -5.54
C CYS A 124 11.06 0.72 -4.72
N ILE A 125 10.67 -0.38 -5.37
CA ILE A 125 9.89 -1.45 -4.71
C ILE A 125 10.57 -2.80 -4.87
N TYR A 126 10.76 -3.51 -3.76
CA TYR A 126 11.06 -4.94 -3.76
C TYR A 126 9.76 -5.74 -3.64
N LYS A 127 9.65 -6.81 -4.43
CA LYS A 127 8.66 -7.87 -4.28
C LYS A 127 9.39 -9.19 -4.31
N LEU A 128 9.43 -9.88 -3.17
CA LEU A 128 10.26 -11.04 -2.93
C LEU A 128 9.41 -12.20 -2.42
N THR A 129 9.86 -13.42 -2.68
CA THR A 129 9.34 -14.66 -2.13
C THR A 129 10.47 -15.34 -1.37
N TYR A 130 10.19 -15.79 -0.15
CA TYR A 130 11.12 -16.59 0.62
C TYR A 130 11.13 -18.04 0.11
N LEU A 131 12.31 -18.53 -0.25
CA LEU A 131 12.55 -19.92 -0.61
C LEU A 131 13.10 -20.67 0.60
N ALA A 132 12.27 -21.51 1.22
CA ALA A 132 12.64 -22.26 2.41
C ALA A 132 13.82 -23.22 2.19
N ASP A 133 13.88 -23.87 1.02
CA ASP A 133 14.91 -24.87 0.70
C ASP A 133 16.32 -24.27 0.60
N LYS A 134 16.39 -22.98 0.24
CA LYS A 134 17.66 -22.27 -0.01
C LYS A 134 17.97 -21.21 1.04
N ASP A 135 17.01 -20.91 1.91
CA ASP A 135 17.04 -19.78 2.84
C ASP A 135 17.42 -18.47 2.13
N ARG A 136 16.62 -18.12 1.11
CA ARG A 136 16.80 -16.93 0.27
C ARG A 136 15.52 -16.14 0.11
N LEU A 137 15.65 -14.83 -0.11
CA LEU A 137 14.58 -14.00 -0.65
C LEU A 137 14.86 -13.76 -2.13
N VAL A 138 13.95 -14.15 -3.01
CA VAL A 138 14.11 -13.97 -4.46
C VAL A 138 12.93 -13.23 -5.06
N GLY A 139 13.14 -12.43 -6.09
CA GLY A 139 12.03 -11.78 -6.80
C GLY A 139 12.52 -10.59 -7.59
N THR A 140 11.78 -9.48 -7.50
CA THR A 140 12.00 -8.31 -8.35
C THR A 140 12.27 -7.05 -7.56
N TYR A 141 13.08 -6.18 -8.16
CA TYR A 141 13.33 -4.81 -7.73
C TYR A 141 12.92 -3.83 -8.83
N PHE A 142 11.92 -3.00 -8.56
CA PHE A 142 11.51 -1.91 -9.41
C PHE A 142 12.30 -0.63 -9.09
N GLN A 143 13.10 -0.17 -10.06
CA GLN A 143 13.84 1.09 -10.00
C GLN A 143 13.00 2.23 -10.57
N ALA A 144 12.47 3.08 -9.68
CA ALA A 144 11.53 4.12 -10.05
C ALA A 144 12.11 5.20 -10.98
N GLN A 145 13.38 5.59 -10.80
CA GLN A 145 14.01 6.63 -11.64
C GLN A 145 14.17 6.21 -13.11
N MET A 146 14.46 4.92 -13.34
CA MET A 146 14.67 4.36 -14.69
C MET A 146 13.42 3.68 -15.24
N GLN A 147 12.40 3.48 -14.40
CA GLN A 147 11.21 2.68 -14.69
C GLN A 147 11.55 1.27 -15.19
N GLN A 148 12.57 0.64 -14.58
CA GLN A 148 13.02 -0.70 -14.93
C GLN A 148 12.79 -1.66 -13.78
N THR A 149 12.59 -2.93 -14.10
CA THR A 149 12.48 -4.01 -13.11
C THR A 149 13.63 -4.99 -13.31
N TYR A 150 14.28 -5.36 -12.21
CA TYR A 150 15.40 -6.29 -12.20
C TYR A 150 15.06 -7.50 -11.34
N GLU A 151 15.49 -8.68 -11.75
CA GLU A 151 15.49 -9.85 -10.88
C GLU A 151 16.60 -9.71 -9.85
N VAL A 152 16.29 -10.05 -8.60
CA VAL A 152 17.20 -9.92 -7.47
C VAL A 152 17.05 -11.10 -6.54
N GLU A 153 18.12 -11.38 -5.81
CA GLU A 153 18.11 -12.32 -4.70
C GLU A 153 18.85 -11.75 -3.50
N PHE A 154 18.46 -12.19 -2.31
CA PHE A 154 19.17 -11.96 -1.08
C PHE A 154 19.44 -13.29 -0.38
N VAL A 155 20.64 -13.43 0.14
CA VAL A 155 21.07 -14.54 0.99
C VAL A 155 21.03 -14.10 2.45
N ARG A 156 20.74 -15.02 3.37
CA ARG A 156 20.77 -14.70 4.80
C ARG A 156 22.18 -14.32 5.24
N GLU A 157 22.31 -13.22 5.95
CA GLU A 157 23.54 -12.88 6.68
C GLU A 157 23.56 -13.69 7.99
N PRO A 158 24.68 -14.38 8.30
CA PRO A 158 24.81 -15.22 9.49
C PRO A 158 24.72 -14.46 10.81
#